data_AF-A0A3B9DRW1-F1
#
_entry.id   AF-A0A3B9DRW1-F1
#
_cell.length_a   1.000
_cell.length_b   1.000
_cell.length_c   1.000
_cell.angle_alpha   90.00
_cell.angle_beta   90.00
_cell.angle_gamma   90.00
#
_symmetry.space_group_name_H-M   'P 1'
#
loop_
_entity.id
_entity.type
_entity.pdbx_description
1 polymer ?
#
loop_
_entity_poly.entity_id
_entity_poly.type
_entity_poly.pdbx_seq_one_letter_code
_entity_poly.pdbx_strand_id
1 'polypeptide(L)' 'EFDCRSWGQFFLKYILSHPAVTVIIPATGDPEHLVDNMGAGIGRLPDEATRRRMEEMFDNL' A
#
# COMPACT_ATOMS: atom_id res chain seq x y z
N GLU A 1 2.48 8.52 8.34
CA GLU A 1 2.51 7.43 9.33
C GLU A 1 3.29 6.21 8.84
N PHE A 2 3.13 5.79 7.59
CA PHE A 2 3.78 4.60 6.99
C PHE A 2 4.51 4.91 5.66
N ASP A 3 5.16 6.08 5.58
CA ASP A 3 6.06 6.47 4.47
C ASP A 3 5.44 6.36 3.06
N CYS A 4 4.15 6.66 2.93
CA CYS A 4 3.37 6.60 1.70
C CYS A 4 3.32 7.95 0.98
N ARG A 5 3.50 7.96 -0.34
CA ARG A 5 3.56 9.20 -1.16
C ARG A 5 2.49 9.29 -2.25
N SER A 6 1.73 8.24 -2.50
CA SER A 6 0.70 8.19 -3.53
C SER A 6 -0.47 7.29 -3.10
N TRP A 7 -1.60 7.37 -3.82
CA TRP A 7 -2.71 6.43 -3.62
C TRP A 7 -2.36 5.00 -4.03
N GLY A 8 -1.54 4.81 -5.07
CA GLY A 8 -1.04 3.48 -5.45
C GLY A 8 -0.27 2.84 -4.30
N GLN A 9 0.68 3.56 -3.72
CA GLN A 9 1.43 3.11 -2.56
C GLN A 9 0.53 2.86 -1.34
N PHE A 10 -0.52 3.67 -1.14
CA PHE A 10 -1.45 3.50 -0.03
C PHE A 10 -2.11 2.12 -0.07
N PHE A 11 -2.72 1.77 -1.19
CA PHE A 11 -3.39 0.47 -1.34
C PHE A 11 -2.41 -0.71 -1.36
N LEU A 12 -1.27 -0.56 -2.02
CA LEU A 12 -0.27 -1.63 -2.06
C LEU A 12 0.35 -1.88 -0.68
N LYS A 13 0.62 -0.84 0.12
CA LYS A 13 1.10 -0.98 1.51
C LYS A 13 0.05 -1.60 2.42
N TYR A 14 -1.24 -1.29 2.22
CA TYR A 14 -2.34 -1.95 2.94
C TYR A 14 -2.26 -3.47 2.74
N ILE A 15 -2.21 -3.93 1.47
CA ILE A 15 -2.14 -5.34 1.12
C ILE A 15 -0.85 -5.98 1.65
N LEU A 16 0.31 -5.37 1.35
CA LEU A 16 1.64 -5.88 1.75
C LEU A 16 1.79 -6.07 3.25
N SER A 17 1.11 -5.26 4.06
CA SER A 17 1.25 -5.30 5.51
C SER A 17 0.49 -6.44 6.19
N HIS A 18 -0.43 -7.10 5.49
CA HIS A 18 -1.20 -8.18 6.06
C HIS A 18 -0.32 -9.43 6.25
N PRO A 19 -0.26 -10.04 7.45
CA PRO A 19 0.70 -11.11 7.76
C PRO A 19 0.54 -12.38 6.91
N ALA A 20 -0.63 -12.60 6.30
CA ALA A 20 -0.87 -13.71 5.39
C ALA A 20 -0.37 -13.48 3.94
N VAL A 21 0.02 -12.24 3.58
CA VAL A 21 0.50 -11.90 2.24
C VAL A 21 2.00 -12.16 2.15
N THR A 22 2.41 -12.98 1.18
CA THR A 22 3.82 -13.31 0.95
C THR A 22 4.41 -12.55 -0.23
N VAL A 23 3.58 -12.20 -1.21
CA VAL A 23 3.96 -11.48 -2.42
C VAL A 23 2.75 -10.73 -2.98
N ILE A 24 3.01 -9.60 -3.64
CA ILE A 24 2.02 -8.88 -4.47
C ILE A 24 2.56 -8.73 -5.89
N ILE A 25 1.65 -8.68 -6.88
CA ILE A 25 2.01 -8.54 -8.30
C ILE A 25 1.17 -7.41 -8.90
N PRO A 26 1.60 -6.14 -8.77
CA PRO A 26 0.89 -5.01 -9.35
C PRO A 26 1.13 -4.94 -10.87
N ALA A 27 0.06 -5.09 -11.66
CA ALA A 27 0.15 -4.98 -13.11
C ALA A 27 0.20 -3.49 -13.53
N THR A 28 1.15 -3.14 -14.39
CA THR A 28 1.22 -1.83 -15.05
C THR A 28 1.96 -1.96 -16.37
N GLY A 29 1.55 -1.16 -17.37
CA GLY A 29 2.30 -0.94 -18.61
C GLY A 29 3.08 0.37 -18.62
N ASP A 30 2.94 1.18 -17.57
CA ASP A 30 3.53 2.51 -17.44
C ASP A 30 4.77 2.45 -16.51
N PRO A 31 5.96 2.87 -16.97
CA PRO A 31 7.17 2.93 -16.16
C PRO A 31 7.09 3.85 -14.94
N GLU A 32 6.32 4.94 -14.99
CA GLU A 32 6.17 5.86 -13.84
C GLU A 32 5.36 5.18 -12.74
N HIS A 33 4.27 4.50 -13.10
CA HIS A 33 3.51 3.68 -12.14
C HIS A 33 4.35 2.50 -11.61
N LEU A 34 5.25 1.92 -12.42
CA LEU A 34 6.15 0.88 -11.93
C LEU A 34 7.04 1.42 -10.80
N VAL A 35 7.64 2.60 -10.99
CA VAL A 35 8.47 3.25 -9.96
C VAL A 35 7.65 3.53 -8.70
N ASP A 36 6.43 4.03 -8.86
CA ASP A 36 5.52 4.29 -7.73
C ASP A 36 5.14 3.00 -6.97
N ASN A 37 4.78 1.95 -7.70
CA ASN A 37 4.43 0.63 -7.16
C ASN A 37 5.59 0.02 -6.38
N MET A 38 6.81 0.11 -6.90
CA MET A 38 8.01 -0.36 -6.21
C MET A 38 8.24 0.43 -4.91
N GLY A 39 7.90 1.72 -4.88
CA GLY A 39 7.94 2.55 -3.68
C GLY A 39 7.10 2.02 -2.52
N ALA A 40 6.02 1.28 -2.79
CA ALA A 40 5.19 0.67 -1.76
C ALA A 40 5.97 -0.31 -0.86
N GLY A 41 6.97 -1.00 -1.44
CA GLY A 41 7.83 -1.96 -0.73
C GLY A 41 8.93 -1.34 0.14
N ILE A 42 9.07 -0.01 0.15
CA ILE A 42 10.14 0.70 0.86
C ILE A 42 9.60 1.42 2.09
N GLY A 43 10.36 1.40 3.19
CA GLY A 43 10.00 2.07 4.44
C GLY A 43 9.01 1.29 5.28
N ARG A 44 8.30 1.98 6.18
CA ARG A 44 7.36 1.32 7.10
C ARG A 44 6.12 0.80 6.37
N LEU A 45 5.57 -0.29 6.91
CA LEU A 45 4.27 -0.81 6.54
C LEU A 45 3.26 -0.47 7.65
N PRO A 46 1.98 -0.26 7.31
CA PRO A 46 0.95 -0.02 8.31
C PRO A 46 0.78 -1.26 9.21
N ASP A 47 0.61 -1.05 10.51
CA ASP A 47 0.22 -2.12 11.42
C ASP A 47 -1.29 -2.40 11.34
N GLU A 48 -1.78 -3.35 12.15
CA GLU A 48 -3.21 -3.71 12.16
C GLU A 48 -4.12 -2.52 12.51
N ALA A 49 -3.74 -1.71 13.50
CA ALA A 49 -4.52 -0.54 13.90
C ALA A 49 -4.55 0.52 12.80
N THR A 50 -3.45 0.68 12.06
CA THR A 50 -3.38 1.58 10.90
C THR A 50 -4.21 1.06 9.73
N ARG A 51 -4.18 -0.25 9.43
CA ARG A 51 -5.04 -0.85 8.40
C ARG A 51 -6.53 -0.62 8.69
N ARG A 52 -6.99 -0.78 9.94
CA ARG A 52 -8.38 -0.48 10.31
C ARG A 52 -8.76 0.98 10.05
N ARG A 53 -7.86 1.93 10.35
CA ARG A 53 -8.08 3.35 10.02
C ARG A 53 -8.12 3.60 8.50
N MET A 54 -7.35 2.84 7.72
CA MET A 54 -7.39 2.93 6.26
C MET A 54 -8.73 2.42 5.71
N GLU A 55 -9.26 1.33 6.27
CA GLU A 55 -10.60 0.80 5.97
C GLU A 55 -11.68 1.83 6.31
N GLU A 56 -11.67 2.37 7.54
CA GLU A 56 -12.61 3.41 7.97
C GLU A 56 -12.55 4.65 7.06
N MET A 57 -11.35 5.08 6.66
CA MET A 57 -11.20 6.21 5.74
C MET A 57 -11.85 5.89 4.38
N PHE A 58 -11.67 4.68 3.87
CA PHE A 58 -12.23 4.27 2.58
C PHE A 58 -13.75 4.09 2.61
N ASP A 59 -14.28 3.50 3.69
CA ASP A 59 -15.72 3.30 3.89
C ASP A 59 -16.51 4.62 4.00
N ASN A 60 -15.82 5.71 4.36
CA ASN A 60 -16.40 7.05 4.49
C ASN A 60 -16.23 7.94 3.24
N LEU A 61 -15.74 7.40 2.12
CA LEU A 61 -15.67 8.09 0.82
C LEU A 61 -17.02 8.05 0.09
#